data_AF-A0A957YUY1-F1
#
_entry.id   AF-A0A957YUY1-F1
#
_cell.length_a   1.000
_cell.length_b   1.000
_cell.length_c   1.000
_cell.angle_alpha   90.00
_cell.angle_beta   90.00
_cell.angle_gamma   90.00
#
_symmetry.space_group_name_H-M   'P 1'
#
loop_
_entity.id
_entity.type
_entity.pdbx_description
1 polymer ?
#
loop_
_entity_poly.entity_id
_entity_poly.type
_entity_poly.pdbx_seq_one_letter_code
_entity_poly.pdbx_strand_id
1 'polypeptide(L)'
;MLSQRYSREQLHSLLLPPKDWWPYPTIRDRAPWEALPAILRRHAIAEAEATLGDAWPALPATLFLQFARNGNRRNYEIPHFERRGRLNDLVIAECIENQGRFLDEVVNGIWAICEESFWGVPAHIGAQASGKGLPDPNEVIVDLFVAETAALLAWTDYLLGARLDDVAPMVRWRIADEIQTRLITPCLERDDYNWMGFLPRPDGRPVNNWNPWICSNWLASVLLLEKDRQRREQSVYKILRALDNFIDPYPSDGGCDEGPSYWGRAGASLFDNLELLYSASNGQIDVYHEPLIQEIGRFIHRVQIADDYYINFADAPALVYPDAMLVYHYGLRIDDVAMMQLGVWLAARQEIQSGGSDEQAERKSGAYKKRNVPTSMGRRLPALFSLNTLPPEPTTPPLPRDVYLD
;
A
#
# COMPACT_ATOMS: atom_id res chain seq x y z
N MET A 1 -21.41 6.30 -0.05
CA MET A 1 -21.78 5.11 -0.84
C MET A 1 -21.63 3.79 -0.06
N LEU A 2 -20.45 3.47 0.45
CA LEU A 2 -20.11 2.24 1.17
C LEU A 2 -20.80 2.13 2.53
N SER A 3 -20.71 3.15 3.39
CA SER A 3 -21.25 3.05 4.76
C SER A 3 -22.78 3.10 4.79
N GLN A 4 -23.41 3.54 3.69
CA GLN A 4 -24.87 3.48 3.51
C GLN A 4 -25.35 2.07 3.12
N ARG A 5 -24.51 1.30 2.41
CA ARG A 5 -24.82 -0.08 1.98
C ARG A 5 -24.48 -1.13 3.02
N TYR A 6 -23.41 -0.89 3.78
CA TYR A 6 -22.88 -1.79 4.78
C TYR A 6 -22.88 -1.09 6.14
N SER A 7 -23.98 -1.25 6.88
CA SER A 7 -24.12 -0.68 8.22
C SER A 7 -23.16 -1.36 9.20
N ARG A 8 -22.87 -0.67 10.31
CA ARG A 8 -22.04 -1.20 11.38
C ARG A 8 -22.57 -2.54 11.91
N GLU A 9 -23.88 -2.65 12.07
CA GLU A 9 -24.55 -3.87 12.56
C GLU A 9 -24.41 -5.03 11.58
N GLN A 10 -24.39 -4.75 10.28
CA GLN A 10 -24.21 -5.77 9.24
C GLN A 10 -22.78 -6.29 9.17
N LEU A 11 -21.76 -5.45 9.43
CA LEU A 11 -20.35 -5.83 9.37
C LEU A 11 -20.02 -7.02 10.27
N HIS A 12 -20.74 -7.18 11.39
CA HIS A 12 -20.61 -8.35 12.25
C HIS A 12 -20.79 -9.68 11.52
N SER A 13 -21.78 -9.73 10.61
CA SER A 13 -22.11 -10.91 9.83
C SER A 13 -21.35 -11.01 8.51
N LEU A 14 -20.92 -9.87 7.96
CA LEU A 14 -20.25 -9.81 6.67
C LEU A 14 -18.76 -10.14 6.78
N LEU A 15 -18.09 -9.67 7.82
CA LEU A 15 -16.65 -9.88 7.99
C LEU A 15 -16.37 -11.28 8.53
N LEU A 16 -15.46 -11.99 7.85
CA LEU A 16 -14.88 -13.23 8.34
C LEU A 16 -14.21 -12.98 9.71
N PRO A 17 -14.35 -13.90 10.67
CA PRO A 17 -13.56 -13.84 11.90
C PRO A 17 -12.06 -13.77 11.59
N PRO A 18 -11.23 -13.09 12.42
CA PRO A 18 -9.80 -12.94 12.14
C PRO A 18 -9.07 -14.26 11.86
N LYS A 19 -9.43 -15.33 12.58
CA LYS A 19 -8.87 -16.67 12.41
C LYS A 19 -9.28 -17.39 11.13
N ASP A 20 -10.26 -16.86 10.39
CA ASP A 20 -10.85 -17.47 9.20
C ASP A 20 -10.56 -16.63 7.93
N TRP A 21 -9.86 -15.49 8.06
CA TRP A 21 -9.40 -14.69 6.92
C TRP A 21 -7.91 -14.91 6.66
N TRP A 22 -7.60 -15.59 5.55
CA TRP A 22 -6.26 -16.00 5.16
C TRP A 22 -5.99 -15.52 3.72
N PRO A 23 -5.76 -14.22 3.51
CA PRO A 23 -5.75 -13.63 2.16
C PRO A 23 -4.58 -14.13 1.29
N TYR A 24 -3.46 -14.53 1.91
CA TYR A 24 -2.25 -15.01 1.22
C TYR A 24 -1.59 -16.15 2.00
N PRO A 25 -0.83 -17.05 1.35
CA PRO A 25 -0.13 -18.13 2.05
C PRO A 25 0.89 -17.58 3.06
N THR A 26 0.89 -18.14 4.26
CA THR A 26 1.92 -17.84 5.27
C THR A 26 3.21 -18.61 4.94
N ILE A 27 4.30 -18.38 5.69
CA ILE A 27 5.55 -19.14 5.50
C ILE A 27 5.37 -20.66 5.68
N ARG A 28 4.34 -21.09 6.43
CA ARG A 28 4.02 -22.51 6.64
C ARG A 28 3.42 -23.16 5.39
N ASP A 29 2.78 -22.38 4.54
CA ASP A 29 2.10 -22.86 3.34
C ASP A 29 3.09 -22.97 2.17
N ARG A 30 3.90 -24.03 2.16
CA ARG A 30 5.06 -24.15 1.26
C ARG A 30 4.70 -24.18 -0.22
N ALA A 31 3.63 -24.89 -0.59
CA ALA A 31 3.34 -25.17 -2.00
C ALA A 31 3.14 -23.89 -2.86
N PRO A 32 2.37 -22.88 -2.42
CA PRO A 32 2.27 -21.61 -3.15
C PRO A 32 3.62 -20.88 -3.33
N TRP A 33 4.46 -20.82 -2.29
CA TRP A 33 5.77 -20.18 -2.38
C TRP A 33 6.71 -20.94 -3.31
N GLU A 34 6.68 -22.28 -3.30
CA GLU A 34 7.49 -23.13 -4.18
C GLU A 34 7.02 -23.11 -5.64
N ALA A 35 5.73 -22.83 -5.87
CA ALA A 35 5.13 -22.69 -7.19
C ALA A 35 5.52 -21.37 -7.89
N LEU A 36 6.05 -20.39 -7.15
CA LEU A 36 6.52 -19.13 -7.75
C LEU A 36 7.64 -19.41 -8.78
N PRO A 37 7.70 -18.62 -9.88
CA PRO A 37 8.72 -18.78 -10.91
C PRO A 37 10.14 -18.82 -10.33
N ALA A 38 10.94 -19.80 -10.76
CA ALA A 38 12.26 -20.03 -10.19
C ALA A 38 13.20 -18.81 -10.34
N ILE A 39 13.04 -18.02 -11.40
CA ILE A 39 13.81 -16.78 -11.59
C ILE A 39 13.49 -15.74 -10.53
N LEU A 40 12.20 -15.52 -10.24
CA LEU A 40 11.73 -14.59 -9.23
C LEU A 40 12.20 -15.02 -7.84
N ARG A 41 12.08 -16.31 -7.52
CA ARG A 41 12.56 -16.86 -6.24
C ARG A 41 14.04 -16.60 -6.03
N ARG A 42 14.88 -16.92 -7.03
CA ARG A 42 16.34 -16.69 -6.96
C ARG A 42 16.66 -15.21 -6.81
N HIS A 43 15.96 -14.35 -7.52
CA HIS A 43 16.19 -12.91 -7.50
C HIS A 43 15.83 -12.30 -6.14
N ALA A 44 14.64 -12.60 -5.59
CA ALA A 44 14.23 -12.13 -4.27
C ALA A 44 15.19 -12.61 -3.16
N ILE A 45 15.64 -13.88 -3.21
CA ILE A 45 16.63 -14.40 -2.27
C ILE A 45 17.97 -13.65 -2.40
N ALA A 46 18.44 -13.42 -3.63
CA ALA A 46 19.71 -12.74 -3.87
C ALA A 46 19.70 -11.27 -3.41
N GLU A 47 18.57 -10.56 -3.58
CA GLU A 47 18.42 -9.18 -3.08
C GLU A 47 18.47 -9.13 -1.56
N ALA A 48 17.73 -10.01 -0.87
CA ALA A 48 17.78 -10.09 0.58
C ALA A 48 19.18 -10.49 1.11
N GLU A 49 19.81 -11.47 0.46
CA GLU A 49 21.15 -11.97 0.80
C GLU A 49 22.23 -10.90 0.67
N ALA A 50 22.11 -10.01 -0.33
CA ALA A 50 23.04 -8.90 -0.51
C ALA A 50 23.04 -7.90 0.66
N THR A 51 22.01 -7.90 1.50
CA THR A 51 21.91 -7.02 2.67
C THR A 51 22.30 -7.70 3.99
N LEU A 52 22.64 -8.99 3.99
CA LEU A 52 22.97 -9.70 5.23
C LEU A 52 24.25 -9.13 5.87
N GLY A 53 24.16 -8.79 7.16
CA GLY A 53 25.27 -8.22 7.93
C GLY A 53 25.46 -6.71 7.76
N ASP A 54 24.71 -6.06 6.86
CA ASP A 54 24.72 -4.60 6.76
C ASP A 54 24.07 -3.93 7.97
N ALA A 55 24.62 -2.80 8.40
CA ALA A 55 24.03 -2.03 9.48
C ALA A 55 22.68 -1.43 9.05
N TRP A 56 21.67 -1.51 9.92
CA TRP A 56 20.41 -0.80 9.72
C TRP A 56 20.65 0.73 9.76
N PRO A 57 20.21 1.49 8.74
CA PRO A 57 20.52 2.92 8.65
C PRO A 57 20.09 3.70 9.88
N ALA A 58 20.90 4.64 10.37
CA ALA A 58 20.51 5.51 11.47
C ALA A 58 19.57 6.63 11.01
N LEU A 59 18.68 7.10 11.91
CA LEU A 59 17.78 8.23 11.67
C LEU A 59 18.00 9.35 12.71
N PRO A 60 19.13 10.11 12.63
CA PRO A 60 19.42 11.15 13.61
C PRO A 60 18.38 12.28 13.61
N ALA A 61 18.11 12.86 14.79
CA ALA A 61 17.23 14.02 14.94
C ALA A 61 17.61 15.20 14.02
N THR A 62 18.91 15.44 13.83
CA THR A 62 19.41 16.52 12.96
C THR A 62 19.12 16.27 11.48
N LEU A 63 19.00 15.01 11.06
CA LEU A 63 18.59 14.62 9.72
C LEU A 63 17.11 14.95 9.48
N PHE A 64 16.25 14.60 10.45
CA PHE A 64 14.83 14.96 10.43
C PHE A 64 14.62 16.49 10.37
N LEU A 65 15.37 17.23 11.18
CA LEU A 65 15.31 18.70 11.26
C LEU A 65 15.75 19.43 9.99
N GLN A 66 16.38 18.76 9.02
CA GLN A 66 16.77 19.42 7.76
C GLN A 66 15.55 20.02 7.05
N PHE A 67 14.41 19.32 7.04
CA PHE A 67 13.20 19.84 6.41
C PHE A 67 12.73 21.16 7.06
N ALA A 68 12.72 21.22 8.40
CA ALA A 68 12.35 22.44 9.12
C ALA A 68 13.36 23.58 8.91
N ARG A 69 14.65 23.25 8.75
CA ARG A 69 15.75 24.22 8.61
C ARG A 69 15.91 24.77 7.18
N ASN A 70 15.76 23.92 6.17
CA ASN A 70 16.08 24.27 4.79
C ASN A 70 15.18 23.60 3.73
N GLY A 71 14.10 22.93 4.14
CA GLY A 71 13.16 22.27 3.22
C GLY A 71 13.63 20.93 2.65
N ASN A 72 14.84 20.45 2.98
CA ASN A 72 15.31 19.14 2.53
C ASN A 72 14.66 18.01 3.36
N ARG A 73 13.69 17.32 2.74
CA ARG A 73 13.11 16.07 3.25
C ARG A 73 13.86 14.82 2.77
N ARG A 74 14.46 14.89 1.58
CA ARG A 74 15.01 13.74 0.83
C ARG A 74 16.10 12.99 1.60
N ASN A 75 16.96 13.71 2.31
CA ASN A 75 18.08 13.09 3.03
C ASN A 75 17.60 12.20 4.19
N TYR A 76 16.47 12.53 4.81
CA TYR A 76 15.84 11.66 5.82
C TYR A 76 15.08 10.50 5.16
N GLU A 77 14.38 10.78 4.06
CA GLU A 77 13.57 9.79 3.34
C GLU A 77 14.40 8.61 2.81
N ILE A 78 15.62 8.84 2.33
CA ILE A 78 16.51 7.78 1.84
C ILE A 78 16.69 6.65 2.88
N PRO A 79 17.31 6.88 4.05
CA PRO A 79 17.51 5.83 5.04
C PRO A 79 16.20 5.37 5.69
N HIS A 80 15.19 6.24 5.78
CA HIS A 80 13.88 5.88 6.31
C HIS A 80 13.23 4.78 5.47
N PHE A 81 13.18 4.97 4.15
CA PHE A 81 12.59 3.99 3.25
C PHE A 81 13.47 2.79 2.98
N GLU A 82 14.80 2.94 3.05
CA GLU A 82 15.74 1.81 3.00
C GLU A 82 15.42 0.78 4.09
N ARG A 83 15.12 1.21 5.32
CA ARG A 83 14.66 0.29 6.39
C ARG A 83 13.41 -0.49 5.99
N ARG A 84 12.39 0.17 5.42
CA ARG A 84 11.12 -0.49 5.04
C ARG A 84 11.32 -1.43 3.86
N GLY A 85 12.09 -1.01 2.86
CA GLY A 85 12.42 -1.82 1.69
C GLY A 85 13.17 -3.08 2.09
N ARG A 86 14.26 -2.92 2.86
CA ARG A 86 15.06 -4.04 3.38
C ARG A 86 14.22 -5.03 4.19
N LEU A 87 13.36 -4.55 5.11
CA LEU A 87 12.47 -5.45 5.86
C LEU A 87 11.51 -6.19 4.92
N ASN A 88 10.91 -5.49 3.96
CA ASN A 88 10.01 -6.08 2.98
C ASN A 88 10.69 -7.21 2.18
N ASP A 89 11.91 -6.97 1.68
CA ASP A 89 12.68 -7.96 0.91
C ASP A 89 13.10 -9.16 1.75
N LEU A 90 13.61 -8.94 2.96
CA LEU A 90 13.98 -10.02 3.89
C LEU A 90 12.77 -10.92 4.21
N VAL A 91 11.59 -10.32 4.43
CA VAL A 91 10.36 -11.06 4.73
C VAL A 91 9.93 -11.94 3.56
N ILE A 92 9.93 -11.41 2.34
CA ILE A 92 9.58 -12.17 1.14
C ILE A 92 10.60 -13.27 0.87
N ALA A 93 11.89 -12.98 0.99
CA ALA A 93 12.95 -13.97 0.81
C ALA A 93 12.85 -15.11 1.83
N GLU A 94 12.57 -14.81 3.11
CA GLU A 94 12.37 -15.85 4.14
C GLU A 94 11.09 -16.66 3.88
N CYS A 95 10.00 -16.04 3.40
CA CYS A 95 8.81 -16.81 2.98
C CYS A 95 9.13 -17.79 1.85
N ILE A 96 9.92 -17.36 0.86
CA ILE A 96 10.33 -18.18 -0.28
C ILE A 96 11.29 -19.30 0.17
N GLU A 97 12.33 -18.98 0.94
CA GLU A 97 13.44 -19.89 1.25
C GLU A 97 13.19 -20.76 2.50
N ASN A 98 12.62 -20.17 3.55
CA ASN A 98 12.21 -20.79 4.82
C ASN A 98 13.34 -21.53 5.58
N GLN A 99 14.58 -21.10 5.40
CA GLN A 99 15.77 -21.69 6.06
C GLN A 99 16.16 -20.98 7.36
N GLY A 100 15.51 -19.87 7.70
CA GLY A 100 15.73 -19.12 8.92
C GLY A 100 16.92 -18.16 8.90
N ARG A 101 17.74 -18.15 7.85
CA ARG A 101 18.96 -17.34 7.79
C ARG A 101 18.71 -15.84 7.70
N PHE A 102 17.50 -15.42 7.34
CA PHE A 102 17.11 -14.00 7.31
C PHE A 102 16.41 -13.56 8.61
N LEU A 103 16.02 -14.48 9.50
CA LEU A 103 15.14 -14.16 10.63
C LEU A 103 15.78 -13.18 11.63
N ASP A 104 17.08 -13.30 11.90
CA ASP A 104 17.78 -12.36 12.79
C ASP A 104 17.74 -10.93 12.22
N GLU A 105 17.95 -10.76 10.91
CA GLU A 105 17.85 -9.45 10.26
C GLU A 105 16.41 -8.94 10.17
N VAL A 106 15.43 -9.82 9.97
CA VAL A 106 14.00 -9.46 10.07
C VAL A 106 13.68 -8.91 11.46
N VAL A 107 14.14 -9.59 12.52
CA VAL A 107 13.94 -9.16 13.92
C VAL A 107 14.64 -7.83 14.19
N ASN A 108 15.89 -7.66 13.74
CA ASN A 108 16.61 -6.39 13.84
C ASN A 108 15.87 -5.24 13.13
N GLY A 109 15.34 -5.50 11.94
CA GLY A 109 14.56 -4.54 11.17
C GLY A 109 13.27 -4.11 11.84
N ILE A 110 12.49 -5.07 12.33
CA ILE A 110 11.27 -4.82 13.11
C ILE A 110 11.62 -3.96 14.32
N TRP A 111 12.65 -4.35 15.08
CA TRP A 111 13.04 -3.65 16.30
C TRP A 111 13.48 -2.22 16.01
N ALA A 112 14.35 -2.02 15.02
CA ALA A 112 14.85 -0.72 14.61
C ALA A 112 13.72 0.23 14.16
N ILE A 113 12.70 -0.30 13.46
CA ILE A 113 11.52 0.47 13.02
C ILE A 113 10.63 0.82 14.22
N CYS A 114 10.35 -0.13 15.11
CA CYS A 114 9.55 0.11 16.32
C CYS A 114 10.17 1.16 17.26
N GLU A 115 11.51 1.27 17.28
CA GLU A 115 12.22 2.28 18.08
C GLU A 115 12.22 3.70 17.49
N GLU A 116 11.73 3.88 16.26
CA GLU A 116 11.65 5.21 15.66
C GLU A 116 10.67 6.10 16.42
N SER A 117 11.04 7.36 16.69
CA SER A 117 10.14 8.31 17.35
C SER A 117 8.92 8.69 16.49
N PHE A 118 9.00 8.51 15.17
CA PHE A 118 7.90 8.75 14.24
C PHE A 118 8.08 7.89 12.99
N TRP A 119 7.00 7.23 12.54
CA TRP A 119 6.99 6.40 11.33
C TRP A 119 6.68 7.16 10.05
N GLY A 120 6.32 8.44 10.16
CA GLY A 120 6.11 9.32 9.01
C GLY A 120 7.39 10.03 8.57
N VAL A 121 7.23 10.97 7.64
CA VAL A 121 8.36 11.76 7.11
C VAL A 121 8.31 13.23 7.57
N PRO A 122 9.45 13.94 7.60
CA PRO A 122 9.52 15.31 8.12
C PRO A 122 8.56 16.30 7.48
N ALA A 123 8.22 16.08 6.21
CA ALA A 123 7.32 16.96 5.48
C ALA A 123 5.86 16.93 5.97
N HIS A 124 5.47 15.85 6.65
CA HIS A 124 4.09 15.62 7.08
C HIS A 124 3.85 15.97 8.56
N ILE A 125 4.92 16.19 9.33
CA ILE A 125 4.82 16.39 10.78
C ILE A 125 4.12 17.70 11.16
N GLY A 126 4.04 18.68 10.25
CA GLY A 126 3.50 20.01 10.53
C GLY A 126 2.02 20.04 10.95
N ALA A 127 1.31 18.90 10.90
CA ALA A 127 -0.02 18.74 11.45
C ALA A 127 -0.04 18.74 12.99
N GLN A 128 1.10 18.47 13.65
CA GLN A 128 1.20 18.57 15.11
C GLN A 128 1.09 20.02 15.59
N ALA A 129 0.63 20.22 16.82
CA ALA A 129 0.43 21.54 17.42
C ALA A 129 1.74 22.35 17.52
N SER A 130 2.87 21.67 17.73
CA SER A 130 4.20 22.30 17.77
C SER A 130 4.73 22.70 16.38
N GLY A 131 4.01 22.37 15.31
CA GLY A 131 4.35 22.70 13.93
C GLY A 131 5.53 21.90 13.37
N LYS A 132 6.28 22.49 12.44
CA LYS A 132 7.44 21.82 11.81
C LYS A 132 8.59 21.72 12.81
N GLY A 133 9.14 20.52 12.99
CA GLY A 133 10.23 20.29 13.94
C GLY A 133 10.52 18.81 14.10
N LEU A 134 10.97 18.41 15.29
CA LEU A 134 10.97 17.01 15.68
C LEU A 134 9.55 16.55 16.02
N PRO A 135 9.24 15.26 15.85
CA PRO A 135 7.96 14.71 16.27
C PRO A 135 7.79 14.81 17.79
N ASP A 136 6.63 15.31 18.23
CA ASP A 136 6.22 15.25 19.64
C ASP A 136 5.70 13.84 19.97
N PRO A 137 6.33 13.07 20.85
CA PRO A 137 5.88 11.73 21.21
C PRO A 137 4.51 11.71 21.93
N ASN A 138 4.03 12.87 22.41
CA ASN A 138 2.73 12.97 23.08
C ASN A 138 1.58 13.31 22.11
N GLU A 139 1.88 13.60 20.84
CA GLU A 139 0.89 13.92 19.83
C GLU A 139 1.02 12.97 18.63
N VAL A 140 0.18 11.94 18.60
CA VAL A 140 0.23 10.94 17.52
C VAL A 140 -0.32 11.54 16.23
N ILE A 141 0.56 11.70 15.25
CA ILE A 141 0.21 12.05 13.87
C ILE A 141 0.11 10.77 13.04
N VAL A 142 -1.02 10.57 12.36
CA VAL A 142 -1.19 9.50 11.38
C VAL A 142 -1.09 10.08 9.98
N ASP A 143 0.06 9.85 9.34
CA ASP A 143 0.31 10.18 7.94
C ASP A 143 0.35 8.92 7.06
N LEU A 144 0.61 9.13 5.77
CA LEU A 144 0.76 8.07 4.76
C LEU A 144 1.71 6.95 5.21
N PHE A 145 2.88 7.32 5.75
CA PHE A 145 3.97 6.37 6.01
C PHE A 145 3.92 5.77 7.41
N VAL A 146 3.24 6.42 8.36
CA VAL A 146 2.78 5.77 9.60
C VAL A 146 1.87 4.61 9.25
N ALA A 147 0.87 4.85 8.39
CA ALA A 147 -0.06 3.81 7.99
C ALA A 147 0.65 2.69 7.21
N GLU A 148 1.47 3.03 6.21
CA GLU A 148 2.19 2.04 5.39
C GLU A 148 3.23 1.24 6.20
N THR A 149 3.92 1.87 7.17
CA THR A 149 4.82 1.16 8.11
C THR A 149 4.04 0.19 8.98
N ALA A 150 2.88 0.59 9.50
CA ALA A 150 2.02 -0.30 10.29
C ALA A 150 1.55 -1.51 9.47
N ALA A 151 1.13 -1.30 8.22
CA ALA A 151 0.72 -2.38 7.34
C ALA A 151 1.89 -3.33 7.01
N LEU A 152 3.10 -2.81 6.76
CA LEU A 152 4.31 -3.63 6.57
C LEU A 152 4.55 -4.55 7.78
N LEU A 153 4.50 -4.00 8.99
CA LEU A 153 4.69 -4.76 10.23
C LEU A 153 3.55 -5.76 10.48
N ALA A 154 2.30 -5.40 10.19
CA ALA A 154 1.15 -6.30 10.29
C ALA A 154 1.25 -7.49 9.33
N TRP A 155 1.63 -7.23 8.07
CA TRP A 155 1.89 -8.30 7.10
C TRP A 155 3.08 -9.16 7.51
N THR A 156 4.12 -8.56 8.10
CA THR A 156 5.29 -9.30 8.61
C THR A 156 4.88 -10.27 9.71
N ASP A 157 4.06 -9.84 10.69
CA ASP A 157 3.52 -10.72 11.72
C ASP A 157 2.65 -11.83 11.13
N TYR A 158 1.79 -11.50 10.17
CA TYR A 158 0.93 -12.47 9.48
C TYR A 158 1.75 -13.56 8.75
N LEU A 159 2.74 -13.14 7.96
CA LEU A 159 3.51 -14.05 7.11
C LEU A 159 4.49 -14.91 7.91
N LEU A 160 5.17 -14.33 8.89
CA LEU A 160 6.29 -14.93 9.60
C LEU A 160 6.05 -15.22 11.08
N GLY A 161 4.89 -14.88 11.65
CA GLY A 161 4.66 -14.87 13.10
C GLY A 161 5.14 -16.13 13.82
N ALA A 162 4.87 -17.31 13.26
CA ALA A 162 5.37 -18.57 13.80
C ALA A 162 6.90 -18.66 13.92
N ARG A 163 7.63 -18.17 12.91
CA ARG A 163 9.10 -18.16 12.89
C ARG A 163 9.68 -17.03 13.73
N LEU A 164 8.96 -15.92 13.88
CA LEU A 164 9.35 -14.84 14.79
C LEU A 164 9.28 -15.31 16.26
N ASP A 165 8.28 -16.11 16.62
CA ASP A 165 8.16 -16.71 17.95
C ASP A 165 9.33 -17.64 18.29
N ASP A 166 9.92 -18.32 17.29
CA ASP A 166 11.10 -19.17 17.47
C ASP A 166 12.36 -18.35 17.81
N VAL A 167 12.47 -17.11 17.32
CA VAL A 167 13.61 -16.21 17.62
C VAL A 167 13.37 -15.46 18.91
N ALA A 168 12.27 -14.71 19.00
CA ALA A 168 11.92 -13.90 20.16
C ALA A 168 10.42 -13.54 20.18
N PRO A 169 9.58 -14.20 21.02
CA PRO A 169 8.15 -13.94 21.09
C PRO A 169 7.76 -12.47 21.40
N MET A 170 8.65 -11.73 22.06
CA MET A 170 8.46 -10.30 22.38
C MET A 170 8.29 -9.44 21.11
N VAL A 171 8.85 -9.86 19.98
CA VAL A 171 8.80 -9.11 18.71
C VAL A 171 7.36 -8.95 18.22
N ARG A 172 6.56 -10.02 18.27
CA ARG A 172 5.15 -9.98 17.85
C ARG A 172 4.30 -9.11 18.75
N TRP A 173 4.55 -9.18 20.07
CA TRP A 173 3.92 -8.28 21.02
C TRP A 173 4.25 -6.82 20.69
N ARG A 174 5.53 -6.51 20.42
CA ARG A 174 5.97 -5.15 20.10
C ARG A 174 5.34 -4.62 18.82
N ILE A 175 5.24 -5.46 17.77
CA ILE A 175 4.52 -5.11 16.53
C ILE A 175 3.08 -4.69 16.85
N ALA A 176 2.36 -5.54 17.58
CA ALA A 176 0.95 -5.29 17.89
C ALA A 176 0.77 -4.02 18.74
N ASP A 177 1.61 -3.82 19.76
CA ASP A 177 1.54 -2.67 20.66
C ASP A 177 1.82 -1.34 19.95
N GLU A 178 2.84 -1.30 19.09
CA GLU A 178 3.19 -0.11 18.33
C GLU A 178 2.12 0.25 17.29
N ILE A 179 1.55 -0.73 16.60
CA ILE A 179 0.46 -0.50 15.62
C ILE A 179 -0.81 -0.04 16.34
N GLN A 180 -1.12 -0.60 17.51
CA GLN A 180 -2.25 -0.15 18.32
C GLN A 180 -2.08 1.30 18.77
N THR A 181 -0.89 1.65 19.24
CA THR A 181 -0.58 2.99 19.77
C THR A 181 -0.48 4.05 18.69
N ARG A 182 0.13 3.74 17.54
CA ARG A 182 0.45 4.72 16.50
C ARG A 182 -0.58 4.85 15.40
N LEU A 183 -1.43 3.84 15.20
CA LEU A 183 -2.39 3.81 14.09
C LEU A 183 -3.81 3.47 14.54
N ILE A 184 -4.03 2.24 15.03
CA ILE A 184 -5.40 1.71 15.20
C ILE A 184 -6.19 2.53 16.23
N THR A 185 -5.64 2.74 17.43
CA THR A 185 -6.33 3.46 18.50
C THR A 185 -6.53 4.95 18.14
N PRO A 186 -5.50 5.70 17.70
CA PRO A 186 -5.68 7.07 17.26
C PRO A 186 -6.73 7.22 16.16
N CYS A 187 -6.69 6.39 15.11
CA CYS A 187 -7.67 6.46 14.03
C CYS A 187 -9.08 6.07 14.48
N LEU A 188 -9.22 5.16 15.44
CA LEU A 188 -10.51 4.78 15.97
C LEU A 188 -11.11 5.89 16.84
N GLU A 189 -10.32 6.50 17.72
CA GLU A 189 -10.79 7.45 18.74
C GLU A 189 -10.88 8.90 18.25
N ARG A 190 -10.09 9.29 17.26
CA ARG A 190 -10.03 10.66 16.75
C ARG A 190 -10.72 10.83 15.41
N ASP A 191 -11.42 11.95 15.22
CA ASP A 191 -12.08 12.33 13.96
C ASP A 191 -11.44 13.57 13.30
N ASP A 192 -10.39 14.13 13.91
CA ASP A 192 -9.80 15.42 13.54
C ASP A 192 -8.65 15.32 12.51
N TYR A 193 -8.34 14.12 12.03
CA TYR A 193 -7.42 13.96 10.93
C TYR A 193 -8.07 14.44 9.62
N ASN A 194 -7.54 15.53 9.04
CA ASN A 194 -8.09 16.16 7.82
C ASN A 194 -8.31 15.18 6.66
N TRP A 195 -7.49 14.13 6.54
CA TRP A 195 -7.63 13.13 5.49
C TRP A 195 -8.88 12.25 5.66
N MET A 196 -9.46 12.14 6.87
CA MET A 196 -10.71 11.37 7.08
C MET A 196 -11.94 12.07 6.49
N GLY A 197 -11.91 13.39 6.39
CA GLY A 197 -13.03 14.19 5.90
C GLY A 197 -14.23 14.31 6.85
N PHE A 198 -14.08 13.96 8.13
CA PHE A 198 -15.17 14.09 9.12
C PHE A 198 -15.35 15.53 9.63
N LEU A 199 -14.31 16.35 9.54
CA LEU A 199 -14.35 17.78 9.84
C LEU A 199 -14.02 18.60 8.59
N PRO A 200 -14.58 19.81 8.45
CA PRO A 200 -14.22 20.72 7.36
C PRO A 200 -12.72 21.03 7.38
N ARG A 201 -12.06 20.89 6.23
CA ARG A 201 -10.66 21.29 6.10
C ARG A 201 -10.54 22.82 6.15
N PRO A 202 -9.45 23.37 6.73
CA PRO A 202 -9.22 24.82 6.76
C PRO A 202 -9.16 25.48 5.37
N ASP A 203 -8.74 24.74 4.35
CA ASP A 203 -8.66 25.20 2.96
C ASP A 203 -9.96 25.01 2.15
N GLY A 204 -11.00 24.45 2.78
CA GLY A 204 -12.29 24.17 2.15
C GLY A 204 -12.25 23.10 1.04
N ARG A 205 -11.11 22.44 0.83
CA ARG A 205 -10.97 21.42 -0.21
C ARG A 205 -11.54 20.07 0.25
N PRO A 206 -11.99 19.22 -0.68
CA PRO A 206 -12.26 17.81 -0.39
C PRO A 206 -11.02 17.07 0.13
N VAL A 207 -11.22 15.84 0.60
CA VAL A 207 -10.09 14.93 0.87
C VAL A 207 -9.42 14.53 -0.44
N ASN A 208 -8.16 14.12 -0.38
CA ASN A 208 -7.34 13.79 -1.55
C ASN A 208 -6.78 12.36 -1.43
N ASN A 209 -5.74 11.98 -2.22
CA ASN A 209 -5.13 10.64 -2.16
C ASN A 209 -4.75 10.15 -0.75
N TRP A 210 -4.52 11.05 0.21
CA TRP A 210 -4.21 10.64 1.58
C TRP A 210 -5.31 9.79 2.20
N ASN A 211 -6.57 10.04 1.84
CA ASN A 211 -7.71 9.31 2.39
C ASN A 211 -7.65 7.81 2.04
N PRO A 212 -7.78 7.38 0.77
CA PRO A 212 -7.80 5.96 0.45
C PRO A 212 -6.44 5.29 0.71
N TRP A 213 -5.33 6.03 0.57
CA TRP A 213 -4.00 5.48 0.87
C TRP A 213 -3.84 5.16 2.35
N ILE A 214 -4.19 6.07 3.26
CA ILE A 214 -4.14 5.76 4.71
C ILE A 214 -5.18 4.70 5.07
N CYS A 215 -6.39 4.79 4.51
CA CYS A 215 -7.46 3.84 4.79
C CYS A 215 -7.10 2.40 4.41
N SER A 216 -6.44 2.16 3.28
CA SER A 216 -6.07 0.79 2.85
C SER A 216 -5.10 0.13 3.83
N ASN A 217 -4.12 0.91 4.31
CA ASN A 217 -3.13 0.42 5.26
C ASN A 217 -3.70 0.29 6.69
N TRP A 218 -4.58 1.21 7.08
CA TRP A 218 -5.34 1.09 8.34
C TRP A 218 -6.25 -0.14 8.33
N LEU A 219 -6.95 -0.37 7.22
CA LEU A 219 -7.83 -1.52 7.03
C LEU A 219 -7.04 -2.82 7.11
N ALA A 220 -5.92 -2.95 6.38
CA ALA A 220 -5.07 -4.13 6.45
C ALA A 220 -4.60 -4.41 7.89
N SER A 221 -4.12 -3.38 8.59
CA SER A 221 -3.65 -3.49 9.97
C SER A 221 -4.75 -3.96 10.94
N VAL A 222 -5.96 -3.39 10.80
CA VAL A 222 -7.13 -3.78 11.61
C VAL A 222 -7.56 -5.21 11.31
N LEU A 223 -7.65 -5.59 10.03
CA LEU A 223 -8.12 -6.91 9.65
C LEU A 223 -7.15 -8.02 10.08
N LEU A 224 -5.83 -7.75 10.11
CA LEU A 224 -4.79 -8.70 10.50
C LEU A 224 -4.57 -8.78 12.01
N LEU A 225 -4.63 -7.67 12.75
CA LEU A 225 -4.14 -7.61 14.14
C LEU A 225 -5.20 -7.29 15.20
N GLU A 226 -6.33 -6.66 14.85
CA GLU A 226 -7.34 -6.30 15.86
C GLU A 226 -8.14 -7.55 16.27
N LYS A 227 -7.90 -8.00 17.49
CA LYS A 227 -8.49 -9.22 18.07
C LYS A 227 -9.84 -8.93 18.71
N ASP A 228 -10.06 -7.70 19.18
CA ASP A 228 -11.37 -7.29 19.69
C ASP A 228 -12.32 -7.10 18.51
N ARG A 229 -13.31 -7.98 18.44
CA ARG A 229 -14.27 -8.02 17.34
C ARG A 229 -15.05 -6.70 17.21
N GLN A 230 -15.44 -6.09 18.33
CA GLN A 230 -16.22 -4.85 18.30
C GLN A 230 -15.38 -3.67 17.82
N ARG A 231 -14.12 -3.57 18.27
CA ARG A 231 -13.17 -2.57 17.77
C ARG A 231 -12.88 -2.77 16.30
N ARG A 232 -12.66 -4.02 15.85
CA ARG A 232 -12.46 -4.35 14.43
C ARG A 232 -13.63 -3.87 13.58
N GLU A 233 -14.86 -4.18 13.97
CA GLU A 233 -16.09 -3.74 13.28
C GLU A 233 -16.24 -2.21 13.29
N GLN A 234 -15.94 -1.55 14.41
CA GLN A 234 -15.97 -0.08 14.51
C GLN A 234 -14.94 0.59 13.59
N SER A 235 -13.71 0.08 13.58
CA SER A 235 -12.64 0.57 12.71
C SER A 235 -13.01 0.39 11.24
N VAL A 236 -13.47 -0.80 10.84
CA VAL A 236 -13.91 -1.04 9.44
C VAL A 236 -15.04 -0.10 9.07
N TYR A 237 -16.07 0.06 9.91
CA TYR A 237 -17.17 0.98 9.62
C TYR A 237 -16.69 2.43 9.48
N LYS A 238 -15.79 2.88 10.35
CA LYS A 238 -15.22 4.23 10.29
C LYS A 238 -14.39 4.44 9.03
N ILE A 239 -13.65 3.42 8.59
CA ILE A 239 -12.94 3.41 7.30
C ILE A 239 -13.93 3.56 6.14
N LEU A 240 -15.06 2.82 6.13
CA LEU A 240 -16.07 2.96 5.07
C LEU A 240 -16.62 4.39 4.97
N ARG A 241 -16.86 5.05 6.11
CA ARG A 241 -17.29 6.47 6.11
C ARG A 241 -16.20 7.41 5.60
N ALA A 242 -14.94 7.16 5.96
CA ALA A 242 -13.83 7.98 5.48
C ALA A 242 -13.67 7.83 3.96
N LEU A 243 -13.78 6.61 3.44
CA LEU A 243 -13.77 6.34 2.00
C LEU A 243 -14.96 6.98 1.28
N ASP A 244 -16.15 7.03 1.90
CA ASP A 244 -17.29 7.76 1.35
C ASP A 244 -16.98 9.25 1.14
N ASN A 245 -16.27 9.89 2.07
CA ASN A 245 -15.82 11.28 1.88
C ASN A 245 -14.82 11.46 0.73
N PHE A 246 -14.11 10.40 0.32
CA PHE A 246 -13.25 10.41 -0.86
C PHE A 246 -14.02 10.13 -2.15
N ILE A 247 -15.00 9.22 -2.14
CA ILE A 247 -15.79 8.83 -3.31
C ILE A 247 -16.78 9.93 -3.69
N ASP A 248 -17.50 10.50 -2.72
CA ASP A 248 -18.59 11.46 -2.95
C ASP A 248 -18.21 12.68 -3.83
N PRO A 249 -17.02 13.29 -3.72
CA PRO A 249 -16.63 14.41 -4.59
C PRO A 249 -16.12 14.02 -5.98
N TYR A 250 -15.89 12.72 -6.28
CA TYR A 250 -15.40 12.33 -7.60
C TYR A 250 -16.41 12.67 -8.70
N PRO A 251 -15.97 13.21 -9.84
CA PRO A 251 -16.84 13.41 -10.99
C PRO A 251 -17.32 12.07 -11.54
N SER A 252 -18.49 12.07 -12.19
CA SER A 252 -19.13 10.85 -12.69
C SER A 252 -18.32 10.11 -13.77
N ASP A 253 -17.34 10.76 -14.39
CA ASP A 253 -16.41 10.19 -15.36
C ASP A 253 -15.14 9.59 -14.73
N GLY A 254 -15.05 9.58 -13.39
CA GLY A 254 -13.93 9.01 -12.64
C GLY A 254 -12.63 9.81 -12.71
N GLY A 255 -12.68 11.05 -13.22
CA GLY A 255 -11.52 11.94 -13.34
C GLY A 255 -10.75 12.11 -12.02
N CYS A 256 -9.46 11.79 -12.02
CA CYS A 256 -8.57 12.04 -10.89
C CYS A 256 -8.00 13.47 -10.99
N ASP A 257 -8.49 14.39 -10.16
CA ASP A 257 -8.10 15.81 -10.15
C ASP A 257 -6.62 16.05 -9.81
N GLU A 258 -5.99 15.11 -9.11
CA GLU A 258 -4.54 15.12 -8.80
C GLU A 258 -3.65 14.68 -9.98
N GLY A 259 -4.25 14.23 -11.08
CA GLY A 259 -3.56 13.80 -12.30
C GLY A 259 -3.15 12.31 -12.32
N PRO A 260 -2.74 11.79 -13.48
CA PRO A 260 -2.44 10.35 -13.65
C PRO A 260 -1.29 9.83 -12.80
N SER A 261 -0.35 10.69 -12.39
CA SER A 261 0.75 10.31 -11.50
C SER A 261 0.29 9.98 -10.07
N TYR A 262 -0.88 10.50 -9.66
CA TYR A 262 -1.48 10.28 -8.36
C TYR A 262 -2.64 9.28 -8.40
N TRP A 263 -3.16 8.91 -9.57
CA TRP A 263 -4.18 7.86 -9.69
C TRP A 263 -3.79 6.59 -8.93
N GLY A 264 -2.51 6.18 -9.04
CA GLY A 264 -1.92 5.04 -8.34
C GLY A 264 -1.94 5.14 -6.80
N ARG A 265 -2.14 6.32 -6.23
CA ARG A 265 -2.28 6.56 -4.78
C ARG A 265 -3.66 7.10 -4.39
N ALA A 266 -4.49 7.48 -5.36
CA ALA A 266 -5.88 7.90 -5.18
C ALA A 266 -6.84 6.74 -5.53
N GLY A 267 -7.38 6.70 -6.75
CA GLY A 267 -8.34 5.68 -7.20
C GLY A 267 -7.84 4.24 -7.06
N ALA A 268 -6.55 4.00 -7.30
CA ALA A 268 -5.93 2.69 -7.08
C ALA A 268 -5.82 2.31 -5.60
N SER A 269 -5.62 3.26 -4.69
CA SER A 269 -5.67 2.98 -3.25
C SER A 269 -7.10 2.72 -2.78
N LEU A 270 -8.11 3.31 -3.44
CA LEU A 270 -9.50 2.93 -3.19
C LEU A 270 -9.72 1.47 -3.60
N PHE A 271 -9.19 1.05 -4.75
CA PHE A 271 -9.20 -0.36 -5.16
C PHE A 271 -8.53 -1.27 -4.13
N ASP A 272 -7.38 -0.89 -3.56
CA ASP A 272 -6.74 -1.66 -2.48
C ASP A 272 -7.68 -1.86 -1.27
N ASN A 273 -8.46 -0.84 -0.89
CA ASN A 273 -9.47 -0.98 0.17
C ASN A 273 -10.58 -1.95 -0.23
N LEU A 274 -11.11 -1.83 -1.45
CA LEU A 274 -12.21 -2.66 -1.93
C LEU A 274 -11.81 -4.13 -2.03
N GLU A 275 -10.58 -4.45 -2.45
CA GLU A 275 -10.07 -5.82 -2.47
C GLU A 275 -9.91 -6.41 -1.06
N LEU A 276 -9.41 -5.63 -0.10
CA LEU A 276 -9.35 -6.06 1.30
C LEU A 276 -10.74 -6.35 1.87
N LEU A 277 -11.72 -5.48 1.62
CA LEU A 277 -13.10 -5.66 2.06
C LEU A 277 -13.77 -6.87 1.38
N TYR A 278 -13.58 -7.03 0.08
CA TYR A 278 -14.11 -8.16 -0.67
C TYR A 278 -13.54 -9.48 -0.14
N SER A 279 -12.21 -9.56 0.00
CA SER A 279 -11.52 -10.74 0.53
C SER A 279 -11.97 -11.06 1.96
N ALA A 280 -11.99 -10.05 2.84
CA ALA A 280 -12.35 -10.22 4.25
C ALA A 280 -13.84 -10.51 4.49
N SER A 281 -14.68 -10.38 3.47
CA SER A 281 -16.11 -10.68 3.53
C SER A 281 -16.55 -11.87 2.69
N ASN A 282 -15.57 -12.60 2.10
CA ASN A 282 -15.82 -13.67 1.14
C ASN A 282 -16.74 -13.22 -0.02
N GLY A 283 -16.47 -12.03 -0.55
CA GLY A 283 -17.18 -11.43 -1.68
C GLY A 283 -18.52 -10.77 -1.37
N GLN A 284 -18.93 -10.67 -0.11
CA GLN A 284 -20.22 -10.05 0.24
C GLN A 284 -20.17 -8.51 0.23
N ILE A 285 -19.01 -7.92 0.50
CA ILE A 285 -18.77 -6.49 0.28
C ILE A 285 -18.19 -6.32 -1.12
N ASP A 286 -19.08 -5.99 -2.06
CA ASP A 286 -18.79 -5.87 -3.49
C ASP A 286 -19.57 -4.68 -4.08
N VAL A 287 -18.82 -3.73 -4.64
CA VAL A 287 -19.34 -2.51 -5.27
C VAL A 287 -18.76 -2.28 -6.67
N TYR A 288 -18.17 -3.31 -7.29
CA TYR A 288 -17.55 -3.17 -8.62
C TYR A 288 -18.56 -2.98 -9.76
N HIS A 289 -19.85 -3.22 -9.48
CA HIS A 289 -20.96 -2.90 -10.36
C HIS A 289 -21.34 -1.41 -10.35
N GLU A 290 -20.85 -0.62 -9.39
CA GLU A 290 -21.16 0.81 -9.31
C GLU A 290 -20.43 1.57 -10.42
N PRO A 291 -21.15 2.32 -11.29
CA PRO A 291 -20.53 2.99 -12.43
C PRO A 291 -19.35 3.88 -12.05
N LEU A 292 -19.47 4.64 -10.96
CA LEU A 292 -18.40 5.53 -10.50
C LEU A 292 -17.11 4.77 -10.16
N ILE A 293 -17.21 3.58 -9.55
CA ILE A 293 -16.03 2.75 -9.24
C ILE A 293 -15.35 2.30 -10.54
N GLN A 294 -16.13 1.86 -11.52
CA GLN A 294 -15.58 1.47 -12.82
C GLN A 294 -14.89 2.65 -13.51
N GLU A 295 -15.51 3.83 -13.52
CA GLU A 295 -14.97 5.02 -14.17
C GLU A 295 -13.68 5.51 -13.49
N ILE A 296 -13.59 5.44 -12.15
CA ILE A 296 -12.35 5.71 -11.41
C ILE A 296 -11.21 4.80 -11.87
N GLY A 297 -11.50 3.51 -12.11
CA GLY A 297 -10.54 2.57 -12.66
C GLY A 297 -10.11 2.93 -14.09
N ARG A 298 -11.11 3.13 -14.97
CA ARG A 298 -10.91 3.40 -16.41
C ARG A 298 -10.11 4.66 -16.70
N PHE A 299 -10.15 5.66 -15.81
CA PHE A 299 -9.41 6.91 -15.96
C PHE A 299 -7.96 6.70 -16.44
N ILE A 300 -7.23 5.72 -15.86
CA ILE A 300 -5.79 5.57 -16.14
C ILE A 300 -5.48 5.23 -17.59
N HIS A 301 -6.23 4.31 -18.21
CA HIS A 301 -5.99 3.94 -19.59
C HIS A 301 -6.60 4.95 -20.56
N ARG A 302 -7.62 5.69 -20.14
CA ARG A 302 -8.21 6.75 -20.96
C ARG A 302 -7.29 7.96 -21.11
N VAL A 303 -6.49 8.28 -20.09
CA VAL A 303 -5.54 9.41 -20.16
C VAL A 303 -4.15 9.02 -20.66
N GLN A 304 -3.97 7.79 -21.15
CA GLN A 304 -2.77 7.37 -21.87
C GLN A 304 -2.80 7.92 -23.30
N ILE A 305 -1.67 8.47 -23.77
CA ILE A 305 -1.51 9.02 -25.12
C ILE A 305 -0.84 8.00 -26.05
N ALA A 306 0.35 7.55 -25.68
CA ALA A 306 1.13 6.57 -26.43
C ALA A 306 2.32 6.14 -25.58
N ASP A 307 2.64 4.85 -25.57
CA ASP A 307 3.72 4.29 -24.75
C ASP A 307 3.60 4.77 -23.28
N ASP A 308 4.67 5.35 -22.73
CA ASP A 308 4.72 5.85 -21.36
C ASP A 308 4.17 7.30 -21.25
N TYR A 309 3.65 7.90 -22.33
CA TYR A 309 3.12 9.26 -22.33
C TYR A 309 1.66 9.31 -21.89
N TYR A 310 1.35 10.19 -20.94
CA TYR A 310 0.01 10.44 -20.40
C TYR A 310 -0.31 11.94 -20.45
N ILE A 311 -1.60 12.28 -20.39
CA ILE A 311 -2.05 13.68 -20.23
C ILE A 311 -1.49 14.23 -18.91
N ASN A 312 -0.68 15.28 -18.98
CA ASN A 312 0.15 15.75 -17.87
C ASN A 312 -0.43 16.98 -17.13
N PHE A 313 -1.69 16.91 -16.72
CA PHE A 313 -2.29 17.96 -15.88
C PHE A 313 -2.01 17.73 -14.39
N ALA A 314 -2.22 18.78 -13.57
CA ALA A 314 -1.91 18.78 -12.14
C ALA A 314 -0.45 18.35 -11.86
N ASP A 315 -0.21 17.58 -10.79
CA ASP A 315 1.13 17.17 -10.38
C ASP A 315 1.61 15.91 -11.13
N ALA A 316 1.43 15.88 -12.46
CA ALA A 316 1.83 14.76 -13.32
C ALA A 316 2.97 15.12 -14.29
N PRO A 317 4.06 14.33 -14.33
CA PRO A 317 5.03 14.41 -15.43
C PRO A 317 4.42 13.88 -16.74
N ALA A 318 5.05 14.19 -17.88
CA ALA A 318 4.64 13.66 -19.18
C ALA A 318 4.78 12.13 -19.27
N LEU A 319 5.73 11.55 -18.55
CA LEU A 319 5.98 10.10 -18.50
C LEU A 319 5.48 9.53 -17.18
N VAL A 320 4.54 8.59 -17.22
CA VAL A 320 3.93 7.95 -16.04
C VAL A 320 4.06 6.44 -16.16
N TYR A 321 4.34 5.77 -15.05
CA TYR A 321 4.55 4.32 -14.98
C TYR A 321 3.60 3.73 -13.93
N PRO A 322 2.33 3.44 -14.30
CA PRO A 322 1.40 2.79 -13.39
C PRO A 322 1.87 1.39 -12.99
N ASP A 323 1.46 0.93 -11.81
CA ASP A 323 1.69 -0.44 -11.36
C ASP A 323 0.91 -1.41 -12.26
N ALA A 324 1.63 -2.30 -12.95
CA ALA A 324 1.04 -3.16 -13.97
C ALA A 324 0.02 -4.15 -13.40
N MET A 325 0.34 -4.78 -12.27
CA MET A 325 -0.52 -5.79 -11.67
C MET A 325 -1.75 -5.15 -11.05
N LEU A 326 -1.62 -3.97 -10.45
CA LEU A 326 -2.75 -3.20 -9.95
C LEU A 326 -3.71 -2.83 -11.07
N VAL A 327 -3.19 -2.30 -12.19
CA VAL A 327 -4.02 -1.94 -13.35
C VAL A 327 -4.72 -3.19 -13.91
N TYR A 328 -4.00 -4.30 -14.06
CA TYR A 328 -4.56 -5.56 -14.54
C TYR A 328 -5.67 -6.11 -13.63
N HIS A 329 -5.43 -6.17 -12.32
CA HIS A 329 -6.40 -6.69 -11.35
C HIS A 329 -7.65 -5.82 -11.24
N TYR A 330 -7.50 -4.49 -11.32
CA TYR A 330 -8.66 -3.63 -11.37
C TYR A 330 -9.46 -3.92 -12.66
N GLY A 331 -8.80 -4.00 -13.82
CA GLY A 331 -9.43 -4.39 -15.07
C GLY A 331 -10.21 -5.71 -14.98
N LEU A 332 -9.63 -6.76 -14.37
CA LEU A 332 -10.34 -8.03 -14.10
C LEU A 332 -11.61 -7.83 -13.27
N ARG A 333 -11.58 -6.91 -12.31
CA ARG A 333 -12.67 -6.71 -11.35
C ARG A 333 -13.88 -6.02 -11.93
N ILE A 334 -13.64 -5.12 -12.89
CA ILE A 334 -14.68 -4.37 -13.57
C ILE A 334 -14.96 -4.89 -14.99
N ASP A 335 -14.37 -6.05 -15.34
CA ASP A 335 -14.45 -6.68 -16.66
C ASP A 335 -14.07 -5.72 -17.81
N ASP A 336 -13.01 -4.93 -17.61
CA ASP A 336 -12.53 -3.94 -18.57
C ASP A 336 -11.32 -4.43 -19.36
N VAL A 337 -11.57 -4.82 -20.61
CA VAL A 337 -10.57 -5.39 -21.52
C VAL A 337 -9.44 -4.41 -21.82
N ALA A 338 -9.73 -3.12 -21.99
CA ALA A 338 -8.71 -2.11 -22.30
C ALA A 338 -7.76 -1.92 -21.11
N MET A 339 -8.31 -1.88 -19.90
CA MET A 339 -7.53 -1.79 -18.67
C MET A 339 -6.69 -3.06 -18.44
N MET A 340 -7.26 -4.25 -18.67
CA MET A 340 -6.51 -5.51 -18.62
C MET A 340 -5.35 -5.49 -19.63
N GLN A 341 -5.60 -5.09 -20.87
CA GLN A 341 -4.56 -4.98 -21.92
C GLN A 341 -3.45 -4.01 -21.55
N LEU A 342 -3.79 -2.85 -20.96
CA LEU A 342 -2.79 -1.91 -20.45
C LEU A 342 -1.93 -2.55 -19.36
N GLY A 343 -2.55 -3.26 -18.40
CA GLY A 343 -1.83 -3.95 -17.34
C GLY A 343 -0.84 -4.99 -17.86
N VAL A 344 -1.24 -5.81 -18.83
CA VAL A 344 -0.37 -6.80 -19.48
C VAL A 344 0.80 -6.12 -20.22
N TRP A 345 0.50 -5.06 -20.97
CA TRP A 345 1.52 -4.29 -21.68
C TRP A 345 2.54 -3.66 -20.72
N LEU A 346 2.07 -3.08 -19.61
CA LEU A 346 2.93 -2.55 -18.55
C LEU A 346 3.79 -3.65 -17.93
N ALA A 347 3.23 -4.83 -17.64
CA ALA A 347 3.94 -5.94 -17.01
C ALA A 347 5.11 -6.44 -17.87
N ALA A 348 4.94 -6.48 -19.20
CA ALA A 348 6.00 -6.84 -20.13
C ALA A 348 7.13 -5.80 -20.17
N ARG A 349 6.80 -4.51 -20.16
CA ARG A 349 7.79 -3.41 -20.11
C ARG A 349 8.53 -3.35 -18.77
N GLN A 350 7.82 -3.70 -17.71
CA GLN A 350 8.34 -3.77 -16.35
C GLN A 350 9.06 -5.09 -16.08
N GLU A 351 9.17 -6.01 -17.05
CA GLU A 351 9.93 -7.25 -16.91
C GLU A 351 9.47 -8.14 -15.72
N ILE A 352 8.21 -8.00 -15.29
CA ILE A 352 7.67 -8.66 -14.09
C ILE A 352 7.77 -10.19 -14.20
N GLN A 353 7.47 -10.76 -15.37
CA GLN A 353 7.54 -12.22 -15.61
C GLN A 353 8.97 -12.75 -15.75
N SER A 354 9.93 -11.91 -16.14
CA SER A 354 11.35 -12.28 -16.29
C SER A 354 12.14 -12.18 -14.97
N GLY A 355 11.48 -11.87 -13.85
CA GLY A 355 12.13 -11.72 -12.55
C GLY A 355 12.85 -10.38 -12.38
N GLY A 356 12.46 -9.35 -13.13
CA GLY A 356 12.75 -7.98 -12.70
C GLY A 356 11.87 -7.68 -11.49
N SER A 357 12.46 -7.24 -10.37
CA SER A 357 11.67 -6.60 -9.32
C SER A 357 10.99 -5.34 -9.88
N ASP A 358 9.88 -4.92 -9.28
CA ASP A 358 9.31 -3.58 -9.51
C ASP A 358 10.42 -2.52 -9.46
N GLU A 359 11.42 -2.70 -8.60
CA GLU A 359 12.58 -1.82 -8.47
C GLU A 359 13.52 -1.82 -9.69
N GLN A 360 13.77 -2.97 -10.34
CA GLN A 360 14.56 -3.02 -11.58
C GLN A 360 13.78 -2.51 -12.80
N ALA A 361 12.48 -2.80 -12.83
CA ALA A 361 11.53 -2.22 -13.78
C ALA A 361 11.53 -0.68 -13.70
N GLU A 362 11.47 -0.15 -12.47
CA GLU A 362 11.56 1.27 -12.16
C GLU A 362 12.93 1.87 -12.50
N ARG A 363 14.02 1.12 -12.31
CA ARG A 363 15.38 1.52 -12.71
C ARG A 363 15.53 1.65 -14.22
N LYS A 364 14.96 0.72 -14.99
CA LYS A 364 14.98 0.72 -16.46
C LYS A 364 14.00 1.74 -17.07
N SER A 365 12.85 1.94 -16.44
CA SER A 365 11.84 2.92 -16.89
C SER A 365 12.22 4.36 -16.55
N GLY A 366 13.21 4.60 -15.68
CA GLY A 366 13.59 5.93 -15.21
C GLY A 366 12.74 6.45 -14.04
N ALA A 367 11.76 5.68 -13.57
CA ALA A 367 10.96 5.96 -12.38
C ALA A 367 11.80 5.98 -11.08
N TYR A 368 12.89 5.19 -11.04
CA TYR A 368 13.82 5.11 -9.91
C TYR A 368 14.48 6.44 -9.55
N LYS A 369 14.47 7.44 -10.44
CA LYS A 369 15.02 8.76 -10.11
C LYS A 369 14.12 9.61 -9.20
N LYS A 370 12.87 9.23 -8.90
CA LYS A 370 11.93 10.15 -8.22
C LYS A 370 11.29 9.70 -6.91
N ARG A 371 11.20 8.42 -6.55
CA ARG A 371 10.63 8.03 -5.24
C ARG A 371 11.38 6.82 -4.69
N ASN A 372 12.20 7.03 -3.65
CA ASN A 372 12.80 5.96 -2.87
C ASN A 372 11.76 5.24 -1.98
N VAL A 373 10.49 5.16 -2.38
CA VAL A 373 9.43 4.56 -1.56
C VAL A 373 9.24 3.12 -2.03
N PRO A 374 9.48 2.10 -1.21
CA PRO A 374 9.31 0.71 -1.62
C PRO A 374 7.84 0.42 -1.94
N THR A 375 7.58 -0.53 -2.84
CA THR A 375 6.24 -1.07 -3.05
C THR A 375 5.69 -1.65 -1.73
N SER A 376 4.46 -1.31 -1.38
CA SER A 376 3.85 -1.80 -0.14
C SER A 376 3.64 -3.31 -0.18
N MET A 377 3.72 -3.97 0.96
CA MET A 377 3.46 -5.41 1.07
C MET A 377 2.04 -5.79 0.58
N GLY A 378 1.08 -4.88 0.80
CA GLY A 378 -0.30 -5.04 0.34
C GLY A 378 -0.47 -5.06 -1.18
N ARG A 379 0.47 -4.51 -1.95
CA ARG A 379 0.50 -4.60 -3.42
C ARG A 379 1.45 -5.70 -3.92
N ARG A 380 2.57 -5.90 -3.22
CA ARG A 380 3.55 -6.95 -3.55
C ARG A 380 2.97 -8.35 -3.47
N LEU A 381 2.19 -8.66 -2.42
CA LEU A 381 1.58 -9.99 -2.24
C LEU A 381 0.60 -10.37 -3.36
N PRO A 382 -0.43 -9.57 -3.69
CA PRO A 382 -1.30 -9.88 -4.82
C PRO A 382 -0.54 -9.96 -6.14
N ALA A 383 0.46 -9.10 -6.37
CA ALA A 383 1.29 -9.18 -7.57
C ALA A 383 1.99 -10.55 -7.68
N LEU A 384 2.63 -11.03 -6.60
CA LEU A 384 3.32 -12.32 -6.55
C LEU A 384 2.40 -13.52 -6.83
N PHE A 385 1.21 -13.52 -6.22
CA PHE A 385 0.30 -14.67 -6.27
C PHE A 385 -0.67 -14.67 -7.46
N SER A 386 -0.62 -13.64 -8.30
CA SER A 386 -1.42 -13.56 -9.52
C SER A 386 -0.59 -13.56 -10.82
N LEU A 387 0.73 -13.77 -10.75
CA LEU A 387 1.60 -13.76 -11.94
C LEU A 387 1.17 -14.75 -13.03
N ASN A 388 0.62 -15.89 -12.63
CA ASN A 388 0.13 -16.94 -13.55
C ASN A 388 -1.20 -16.56 -14.24
N THR A 389 -1.86 -15.48 -13.80
CA THR A 389 -3.10 -14.99 -14.41
C THR A 389 -2.84 -14.05 -15.58
N LEU A 390 -1.61 -13.56 -15.73
CA LEU A 390 -1.22 -12.74 -16.88
C LEU A 390 -1.15 -13.61 -18.15
N PRO A 391 -1.73 -13.16 -19.27
CA PRO A 391 -1.57 -13.83 -20.55
C PRO A 391 -0.10 -13.79 -21.03
N PRO A 392 0.32 -14.74 -21.89
CA PRO A 392 1.72 -14.95 -22.25
C PRO A 392 2.29 -13.94 -23.25
N GLU A 393 1.45 -13.20 -23.99
CA GLU A 393 1.93 -12.24 -24.99
C GLU A 393 1.42 -10.82 -24.69
N PRO A 394 2.30 -9.81 -24.70
CA PRO A 394 1.90 -8.44 -24.49
C PRO A 394 1.01 -7.95 -25.63
N THR A 395 -0.11 -7.32 -25.26
CA THR A 395 -0.99 -6.63 -26.19
C THR A 395 -0.47 -5.22 -26.49
N THR A 396 -0.93 -4.61 -27.57
CA THR A 396 -0.79 -3.15 -27.76
C THR A 396 -1.61 -2.45 -26.68
N PRO A 397 -1.11 -1.38 -26.03
CA PRO A 397 -1.93 -0.64 -25.07
C PRO A 397 -3.09 0.04 -25.81
N PRO A 398 -4.22 0.32 -25.13
CA PRO A 398 -5.29 1.09 -25.74
C PRO A 398 -4.76 2.45 -26.19
N LEU A 399 -5.07 2.84 -27.43
CA LEU A 399 -4.68 4.14 -27.97
C LEU A 399 -5.81 5.15 -27.77
N PRO A 400 -5.52 6.47 -27.79
CA PRO A 400 -6.56 7.50 -27.67
C PRO A 400 -7.71 7.35 -28.66
N ARG A 401 -7.45 6.77 -29.84
CA ARG A 401 -8.50 6.46 -30.83
C ARG A 401 -9.48 5.40 -30.34
N ASP A 402 -9.02 4.43 -29.55
CA ASP A 402 -9.81 3.32 -29.00
C ASP A 402 -10.60 3.78 -27.74
N VAL A 403 -10.49 5.06 -27.36
CA VAL A 403 -11.10 5.66 -26.17
C VAL A 403 -11.97 6.87 -26.51
N TYR A 404 -11.51 7.75 -27.41
CA TYR A 404 -12.11 9.07 -27.64
C TYR A 404 -12.64 9.31 -29.06
N LEU A 405 -12.36 8.42 -30.02
CA LEU A 405 -12.67 8.65 -31.44
C LEU A 405 -13.68 7.66 -32.03
N ASP A 406 -14.45 6.99 -31.17
CA ASP A 406 -15.55 6.10 -31.57
C ASP A 406 -16.74 6.86 -32.18
#